data_AF-A0A1S2CFY2-F1
#
_entry.id   AF-A0A1S2CFY2-F1
#
_cell.length_a   1.000
_cell.length_b   1.000
_cell.length_c   1.000
_cell.angle_alpha   90.00
_cell.angle_beta   90.00
_cell.angle_gamma   90.00
#
_symmetry.space_group_name_H-M   'P 1'
#
loop_
_entity.id
_entity.type
_entity.pdbx_description
1 polymer ?
#
loop_
_entity_poly.entity_id
_entity_poly.type
_entity_poly.pdbx_seq_one_letter_code
_entity_poly.pdbx_strand_id
1 'polypeptide(L)'
;MGKKIVGSPEAWEEGSLGREEEFVRVSKNVDDAALNEAGGLQPISIRLQKSLIEDFKMIADINGIGYQPLIRQVLKRFADSEKRRILREKSADMRALDDDNHHDPDKGEGKKAYG
;
A
#
# COMPACT_ATOMS: atom_id res chain seq x y z
N MET A 1 -27.54 24.43 37.04
CA MET A 1 -28.08 25.03 35.80
C MET A 1 -26.97 24.95 34.75
N GLY A 2 -26.96 23.94 33.88
CA GLY A 2 -25.92 23.80 32.85
C GLY A 2 -26.09 24.87 31.78
N LYS A 3 -25.01 25.58 31.42
CA LYS A 3 -25.01 26.53 30.30
C LYS A 3 -25.25 25.76 29.01
N LYS A 4 -26.31 26.11 28.29
CA LYS A 4 -26.65 25.48 27.01
C LYS A 4 -25.65 25.95 25.95
N ILE A 5 -24.82 25.06 25.44
CA ILE A 5 -23.89 25.36 24.34
C ILE A 5 -24.70 25.49 23.04
N VAL A 6 -24.47 26.55 22.28
CA VAL A 6 -25.12 26.74 20.98
C VAL A 6 -24.54 25.72 20.01
N GLY A 7 -25.39 24.94 19.35
CA GLY A 7 -24.95 23.99 18.34
C GLY A 7 -24.44 24.71 17.10
N SER A 8 -23.13 24.89 17.00
CA SER A 8 -22.45 25.43 15.82
C SER A 8 -21.30 24.50 15.37
N PRO A 9 -20.90 24.51 14.09
CA PRO A 9 -19.77 23.73 13.61
C PRO A 9 -18.47 24.02 14.38
N GLU A 10 -18.24 25.27 14.74
CA GLU A 10 -17.04 25.72 15.46
C GLU A 10 -16.96 25.10 16.87
N ALA A 11 -18.10 24.98 17.55
CA ALA A 11 -18.18 24.34 18.86
C ALA A 11 -17.95 22.81 18.81
N TRP A 12 -18.21 22.17 17.66
CA TRP A 12 -17.84 20.77 17.42
C TRP A 12 -16.33 20.62 17.14
N GLU A 13 -15.76 21.50 16.32
CA GLU A 13 -14.34 21.46 15.94
C GLU A 13 -13.41 21.78 17.12
N GLU A 14 -13.75 22.80 17.94
CA GLU A 14 -12.99 23.11 19.16
C GLU A 14 -13.17 22.04 20.25
N GLY A 15 -14.22 21.21 20.12
CA GLY A 15 -14.54 20.12 21.03
C GLY A 15 -15.25 20.56 22.31
N SER A 16 -15.83 21.76 22.34
CA SER A 16 -16.72 22.19 23.43
C SER A 16 -18.06 21.45 23.39
N LEU A 17 -18.44 20.90 22.23
CA LEU A 17 -19.52 19.92 22.08
C LEU A 17 -18.95 18.50 21.98
N GLY A 18 -19.50 17.57 22.78
CA GLY A 18 -19.31 16.13 22.61
C GLY A 18 -18.01 15.50 23.16
N ARG A 19 -17.06 16.30 23.68
CA ARG A 19 -15.86 15.77 24.36
C ARG A 19 -16.00 15.60 25.87
N GLU A 20 -17.12 16.01 26.45
CA GLU A 20 -17.38 15.83 27.88
C GLU A 20 -17.55 14.33 28.19
N GLU A 21 -16.95 13.85 29.27
CA GLU A 21 -16.96 12.43 29.64
C GLU A 21 -18.37 11.84 29.77
N GLU A 22 -19.38 12.67 30.11
CA GLU A 22 -20.78 12.24 30.19
C GLU A 22 -21.39 11.83 28.83
N PHE A 23 -20.84 12.35 27.73
CA PHE A 23 -21.29 12.08 26.36
C PHE A 23 -20.37 11.10 25.60
N VAL A 24 -19.23 10.73 26.18
CA VAL A 24 -18.30 9.75 25.60
C VAL A 24 -18.63 8.35 26.14
N ARG A 25 -18.73 7.36 25.24
CA ARG A 25 -18.79 5.94 25.63
C ARG A 25 -17.91 5.11 24.73
N VAL A 26 -17.17 4.17 25.33
CA VAL A 26 -16.47 3.13 24.58
C VAL A 26 -17.53 2.30 23.85
N SER A 27 -17.44 2.25 22.52
CA SER A 27 -18.31 1.38 21.74
C SER A 27 -18.01 -0.08 22.12
N LYS A 28 -19.01 -0.77 22.66
CA LYS A 28 -18.90 -2.19 23.02
C LYS A 28 -19.01 -3.11 21.81
N ASN A 29 -19.65 -2.62 20.74
CA ASN A 29 -19.90 -3.35 19.52
C ASN A 29 -19.32 -2.52 18.37
N VAL A 30 -18.06 -2.78 18.05
CA VAL A 30 -17.43 -2.28 16.83
C VAL A 30 -17.74 -3.30 15.73
N ASP A 31 -18.37 -2.84 14.65
CA ASP A 31 -18.59 -3.67 13.47
C ASP A 31 -17.28 -3.73 12.66
N ASP A 32 -16.48 -4.76 12.94
CA ASP A 32 -15.22 -5.02 12.25
C ASP A 32 -15.44 -5.23 10.74
N ALA A 33 -16.60 -5.76 10.31
CA ALA A 33 -16.87 -5.97 8.90
C ALA A 33 -17.07 -4.63 8.18
N ALA A 34 -17.88 -3.74 8.76
CA ALA A 34 -18.08 -2.39 8.22
C ALA A 34 -16.78 -1.57 8.19
N LEU A 35 -15.93 -1.71 9.21
CA LEU A 35 -14.61 -1.06 9.23
C LEU A 35 -13.68 -1.60 8.14
N ASN A 36 -13.65 -2.92 7.96
CA ASN A 36 -12.85 -3.54 6.90
C ASN A 36 -13.35 -3.13 5.52
N GLU A 37 -14.66 -3.10 5.29
CA GLU A 37 -15.27 -2.69 4.03
C GLU A 37 -14.97 -1.22 3.72
N ALA A 38 -15.18 -0.32 4.68
CA ALA A 38 -14.85 1.10 4.52
C ALA A 38 -13.35 1.32 4.23
N GLY A 39 -12.48 0.48 4.78
CA GLY A 39 -11.04 0.50 4.54
C GLY A 39 -10.56 -0.26 3.30
N GLY A 40 -11.45 -0.93 2.55
CA GLY A 40 -11.08 -1.84 1.45
C GLY A 40 -10.17 -3.00 1.90
N LEU A 41 -10.29 -3.41 3.15
CA LEU A 41 -9.48 -4.45 3.78
C LEU A 41 -10.20 -5.80 3.68
N GLN A 42 -9.44 -6.83 3.29
CA GLN A 42 -9.90 -8.20 3.36
C GLN A 42 -9.10 -8.96 4.42
N PRO A 43 -9.74 -9.52 5.45
CA PRO A 43 -9.04 -10.38 6.40
C PRO A 43 -8.54 -11.64 5.67
N ILE A 44 -7.28 -11.98 5.90
CA ILE A 44 -6.64 -13.18 5.36
C ILE A 44 -6.07 -14.02 6.50
N SER A 45 -6.09 -15.34 6.34
CA SER A 45 -5.41 -16.27 7.24
C SER A 45 -4.09 -16.70 6.62
N ILE A 46 -2.98 -16.32 7.24
CA ILE A 46 -1.62 -16.67 6.81
C ILE A 46 -0.88 -17.35 7.96
N ARG A 47 -0.03 -18.33 7.65
CA ARG A 47 0.85 -18.99 8.63
C ARG A 47 2.24 -18.35 8.56
N LEU A 48 2.74 -17.89 9.69
CA LEU A 48 4.08 -17.32 9.84
C LEU A 48 4.83 -18.04 10.96
N GLN A 49 6.16 -18.01 10.91
CA GLN A 49 7.00 -18.52 12.00
C GLN A 49 6.79 -17.68 13.26
N LYS A 50 6.79 -18.32 14.44
CA LYS A 50 6.56 -17.62 15.71
C LYS A 50 7.60 -16.52 15.96
N SER A 51 8.89 -16.82 15.73
CA SER A 51 9.98 -15.84 15.86
C SER A 51 9.73 -14.60 15.01
N LEU A 52 9.34 -14.80 13.74
CA LEU A 52 9.06 -13.71 12.82
C LEU A 52 7.89 -12.83 13.28
N ILE A 53 6.85 -13.42 13.87
CA ILE A 53 5.73 -12.64 14.43
C ILE A 53 6.23 -11.75 15.59
N GLU A 54 7.07 -12.30 16.47
CA GLU A 54 7.60 -11.54 17.61
C GLU A 54 8.57 -10.44 17.15
N ASP A 55 9.42 -10.71 16.16
CA ASP A 55 10.29 -9.70 15.56
C ASP A 55 9.47 -8.52 15.00
N PHE A 56 8.40 -8.81 14.26
CA PHE A 56 7.54 -7.76 13.72
C PHE A 56 6.78 -6.99 14.79
N LYS A 57 6.34 -7.63 15.87
CA LYS A 57 5.73 -6.91 17.00
C LYS A 57 6.73 -5.95 17.64
N MET A 58 7.95 -6.42 17.91
CA MET A 58 9.02 -5.59 18.47
C MET A 58 9.33 -4.39 17.56
N ILE A 59 9.44 -4.62 16.25
CA ILE A 59 9.65 -3.54 15.27
C ILE A 59 8.47 -2.58 15.28
N ALA A 60 7.23 -3.06 15.36
CA ALA A 60 6.04 -2.24 15.38
C ALA A 60 6.04 -1.31 16.62
N ASP A 61 6.37 -1.86 17.78
CA ASP A 61 6.47 -1.13 19.04
C ASP A 61 7.53 -0.02 18.97
N ILE A 62 8.72 -0.32 18.42
CA ILE A 62 9.79 0.67 18.22
C ILE A 62 9.34 1.81 17.30
N ASN A 63 8.53 1.51 16.27
CA ASN A 63 8.02 2.49 15.32
C ASN A 63 6.73 3.18 15.80
N GLY A 64 6.21 2.83 16.98
CA GLY A 64 4.96 3.40 17.50
C GLY A 64 3.72 3.06 16.68
N ILE A 65 3.73 1.94 15.95
CA ILE A 65 2.60 1.47 15.14
C ILE A 65 2.17 0.07 15.57
N GLY A 66 0.94 -0.32 15.25
CA GLY A 66 0.48 -1.68 15.51
C GLY A 66 1.14 -2.70 14.58
N TYR A 67 1.23 -3.96 15.03
CA TYR A 67 1.69 -5.10 14.23
C TYR A 67 0.93 -5.23 12.89
N GLN A 68 -0.39 -5.18 12.91
CA GLN A 68 -1.21 -5.29 11.69
C GLN A 68 -0.93 -4.16 10.68
N PRO A 69 -0.90 -2.86 11.08
CA PRO A 69 -0.40 -1.79 10.22
C PRO A 69 0.99 -2.05 9.63
N LEU A 70 1.96 -2.50 10.43
CA LEU A 70 3.32 -2.80 9.97
C LEU A 70 3.31 -3.89 8.89
N ILE A 71 2.65 -5.03 9.16
CA ILE A 71 2.59 -6.15 8.21
C ILE A 71 1.97 -5.71 6.88
N ARG A 72 0.89 -4.91 6.92
CA ARG A 72 0.29 -4.34 5.69
C ARG A 72 1.30 -3.51 4.91
N GLN A 73 2.06 -2.63 5.58
CA GLN A 73 3.07 -1.81 4.91
C GLN A 73 4.19 -2.68 4.29
N VAL A 74 4.67 -3.70 5.01
CA VAL A 74 5.71 -4.61 4.52
C VAL A 74 5.24 -5.35 3.26
N LEU A 75 4.06 -5.96 3.29
CA LEU A 75 3.49 -6.68 2.16
C LEU A 75 3.27 -5.75 0.95
N LYS A 76 2.78 -4.53 1.19
CA LYS A 76 2.57 -3.51 0.15
C LYS A 76 3.89 -3.08 -0.49
N ARG A 77 4.91 -2.77 0.32
CA ARG A 77 6.24 -2.36 -0.16
C ARG A 77 6.90 -3.46 -0.99
N PHE A 78 6.76 -4.72 -0.58
CA PHE A 78 7.25 -5.86 -1.33
C PHE A 78 6.53 -5.95 -2.69
N ALA A 79 5.19 -5.99 -2.70
CA ALA A 79 4.41 -6.11 -3.92
C ALA A 79 4.70 -4.97 -4.93
N ASP A 80 4.83 -3.72 -4.45
CA ASP A 80 5.13 -2.59 -5.32
C ASP A 80 6.55 -2.66 -5.90
N SER A 81 7.50 -3.19 -5.13
CA SER A 81 8.88 -3.40 -5.60
C SER A 81 8.96 -4.49 -6.67
N GLU A 82 8.25 -5.60 -6.47
CA GLU A 82 8.18 -6.69 -7.45
C GLU A 82 7.47 -6.26 -8.74
N LYS A 83 6.37 -5.50 -8.64
CA LYS A 83 5.70 -4.94 -9.83
C LYS A 83 6.64 -4.07 -10.65
N ARG A 84 7.40 -3.18 -10.00
CA ARG A 84 8.39 -2.33 -10.68
C ARG A 84 9.50 -3.15 -11.32
N ARG A 85 9.99 -4.20 -10.64
CA ARG A 85 11.01 -5.10 -11.17
C ARG A 85 10.52 -5.80 -12.44
N ILE A 86 9.36 -6.44 -12.39
CA ILE A 86 8.74 -7.14 -13.53
C ILE A 86 8.49 -6.19 -14.71
N LEU A 87 8.01 -4.97 -14.44
CA LEU A 87 7.77 -3.99 -15.51
C LEU A 87 9.07 -3.59 -16.22
N ARG A 88 10.15 -3.39 -15.45
CA ARG A 88 11.47 -3.06 -16.02
C ARG A 88 12.00 -4.21 -16.88
N GLU A 89 11.92 -5.44 -16.40
CA GLU A 89 12.33 -6.64 -17.13
C GLU A 89 11.58 -6.74 -18.46
N LYS A 90 10.24 -6.71 -18.42
CA LYS A 90 9.42 -6.75 -19.65
C LYS A 90 9.71 -5.61 -20.63
N SER A 91 10.02 -4.41 -20.12
CA SER A 91 10.37 -3.26 -20.96
C SER A 91 11.78 -3.36 -21.57
N ALA A 92 12.69 -4.10 -20.93
CA ALA A 92 14.00 -4.38 -21.47
C ALA A 92 13.91 -5.47 -22.54
N ASP A 93 13.13 -6.53 -22.28
CA ASP A 93 12.86 -7.59 -23.24
C ASP A 93 12.20 -7.05 -24.52
N MET A 94 11.19 -6.18 -24.38
CA MET A 94 10.53 -5.55 -25.54
C MET A 94 11.48 -4.67 -26.36
N ARG A 95 12.38 -3.92 -25.71
CA ARG A 95 13.40 -3.14 -26.42
C ARG A 95 14.42 -4.02 -27.12
N ALA A 96 14.83 -5.14 -26.52
CA ALA A 96 15.76 -6.08 -27.15
C ALA A 96 15.15 -6.73 -28.40
N LEU A 97 13.84 -7.05 -28.37
CA LEU A 97 13.11 -7.58 -29.52
C LEU A 97 12.92 -6.54 -30.65
N ASP A 98 12.74 -5.26 -30.30
CA ASP A 98 12.64 -4.17 -31.28
C ASP A 98 14.00 -3.85 -31.93
N ASP A 99 15.11 -3.94 -31.18
CA ASP A 99 16.48 -3.70 -31.69
C ASP A 99 16.95 -4.83 -32.63
N ASP A 100 16.61 -6.09 -32.32
CA ASP A 100 16.92 -7.24 -33.19
C ASP A 100 16.14 -7.21 -34.52
N ASN A 101 14.93 -6.64 -34.54
CA ASN A 101 14.14 -6.49 -35.77
C ASN A 101 14.64 -5.37 -36.70
N HIS A 102 15.59 -4.54 -36.26
CA HIS A 102 16.17 -3.46 -37.07
C HIS A 102 17.56 -3.82 -37.65
N HIS A 103 17.88 -5.11 -37.77
CA HIS A 103 19.01 -5.57 -38.59
C HIS A 103 18.62 -5.55 -40.09
N ASP A 104 18.89 -4.43 -40.75
CA ASP A 104 18.80 -4.27 -42.20
C ASP A 104 19.76 -5.25 -42.93
N PRO A 105 19.25 -6.22 -43.72
CA PRO A 105 20.11 -7.16 -44.44
C PRO A 105 20.72 -6.56 -45.72
N ASP A 106 20.39 -5.32 -46.11
CA ASP A 106 20.81 -4.74 -47.40
C ASP A 106 22.15 -3.99 -47.33
N LYS A 107 23.19 -4.66 -46.82
CA LYS A 107 24.57 -4.25 -47.04
C LYS A 107 25.41 -5.41 -47.56
N GLY A 108 25.20 -5.78 -48.81
CA GLY A 108 26.21 -6.57 -49.47
C GLY A 108 25.82 -7.15 -50.80
N GLU A 109 25.61 -6.33 -51.83
CA GLU A 109 25.81 -6.81 -53.19
C GLU A 109 26.06 -5.66 -54.16
N GLY A 110 27.26 -5.63 -54.73
CA GLY A 110 27.53 -4.76 -55.87
C GLY A 110 28.96 -4.29 -56.01
N LYS A 111 29.93 -5.20 -56.21
CA LYS A 111 31.07 -5.01 -57.14
C LYS A 111 31.64 -6.37 -57.56
N LYS A 112 31.18 -6.90 -58.70
CA LYS A 112 32.04 -7.68 -59.60
C LYS A 112 31.87 -7.12 -61.01
N ALA A 113 32.77 -6.22 -61.37
CA ALA A 113 32.99 -5.81 -62.74
C ALA A 113 33.74 -6.95 -63.45
N TYR A 114 33.14 -7.51 -64.51
CA TYR A 114 33.83 -8.39 -65.45
C TYR A 114 34.56 -7.52 -66.47
N GLY A 115 35.83 -7.83 -66.70
CA GLY A 115 36.61 -7.45 -67.88
C GLY A 115 36.87 -8.66 -68.75
#